data_AF-A0A061RKD7-F1
#
_entry.id   AF-A0A061RKD7-F1
#
_cell.length_a   1.000
_cell.length_b   1.000
_cell.length_c   1.000
_cell.angle_alpha   90.00
_cell.angle_beta   90.00
_cell.angle_gamma   90.00
#
_symmetry.space_group_name_H-M   'P 1'
#
loop_
_entity.id
_entity.type
_entity.pdbx_description
1 polymer ?
#
loop_
_entity_poly.entity_id
_entity_poly.type
_entity_poly.pdbx_seq_one_letter_code
_entity_poly.pdbx_strand_id
1 'polypeptide(L)'
;MLSNGGIVADTPGFNQPSLEAVSPQSLPLYFPEVQQRLAEGRCLFKDCRHLQEPGCIVRGEWERYPLYTALLSEVEEKDRLMRQRSVSKKSREGTIRLKSESGGVQRAEALLDRKKHRRQSRKKTKQKFQQDIMGDDFHDYD
;
A
#
# COMPACT_ATOMS: atom_id res chain seq x y z
N MET A 1 33.09 11.03 -11.72
CA MET A 1 32.82 12.47 -11.56
C MET A 1 32.69 13.07 -12.94
N LEU A 2 31.62 13.83 -13.18
CA LEU A 2 31.49 14.67 -14.37
C LEU A 2 32.54 15.79 -14.30
N SER A 3 32.93 16.33 -15.45
CA SER A 3 33.96 17.36 -15.59
C SER A 3 33.65 18.67 -14.83
N ASN A 4 32.41 18.85 -14.36
CA ASN A 4 31.96 19.95 -13.51
C ASN A 4 31.84 19.58 -12.01
N GLY A 5 32.38 18.44 -11.58
CA GLY A 5 32.28 17.97 -10.19
C GLY A 5 30.98 17.25 -9.83
N GLY A 6 30.10 17.00 -10.81
CA GLY A 6 28.88 16.21 -10.61
C GLY A 6 29.17 14.73 -10.32
N ILE A 7 28.33 14.11 -9.50
CA ILE A 7 28.35 12.66 -9.26
C ILE A 7 27.14 12.06 -9.98
N VAL A 8 27.37 10.98 -10.73
CA VAL A 8 26.32 10.23 -11.41
C VAL A 8 26.10 8.94 -10.63
N ALA A 9 24.86 8.72 -10.18
CA ALA A 9 24.43 7.46 -9.63
C ALA A 9 23.75 6.66 -10.76
N ASP A 10 24.39 5.58 -11.20
CA ASP A 10 23.81 4.64 -12.15
C ASP A 10 23.01 3.58 -11.38
N THR A 11 21.69 3.65 -11.46
CA THR A 11 20.78 2.69 -10.81
C THR A 11 20.21 1.74 -11.86
N PRO A 12 20.73 0.51 -12.01
CA PRO A 12 20.12 -0.48 -12.88
C PRO A 12 18.69 -0.77 -12.39
N GLY A 13 17.71 -0.70 -13.29
CA GLY A 13 16.30 -0.98 -12.99
C GLY A 13 15.35 0.22 -12.95
N PHE A 14 15.83 1.45 -13.13
CA PHE A 14 14.96 2.65 -13.15
C PHE A 14 13.95 2.67 -14.30
N ASN A 15 14.18 1.87 -15.35
CA ASN A 15 13.32 1.79 -16.53
C ASN A 15 12.00 1.02 -16.30
N GLN A 16 11.78 0.44 -15.11
CA GLN A 16 10.55 -0.27 -14.76
C GLN A 16 9.99 0.24 -13.42
N PRO A 17 9.31 1.40 -13.42
CA PRO A 17 8.71 1.93 -12.20
C PRO A 17 7.59 1.00 -11.72
N SER A 18 7.63 0.59 -10.45
CA SER A 18 6.54 -0.17 -9.83
C SER A 18 5.38 0.74 -9.45
N LEU A 19 4.15 0.34 -9.80
CA LEU A 19 2.90 1.02 -9.45
C LEU A 19 2.30 0.48 -8.14
N GLU A 20 3.03 -0.31 -7.36
CA GLU A 20 2.52 -0.98 -6.15
C GLU A 20 1.91 0.00 -5.13
N ALA A 21 2.60 1.11 -4.86
CA ALA A 21 2.18 2.14 -3.91
C ALA A 21 1.29 3.23 -4.52
N VAL A 22 1.03 3.17 -5.83
CA VAL A 22 0.19 4.15 -6.52
C VAL A 22 -1.28 3.75 -6.38
N SER A 23 -2.10 4.72 -6.00
CA SER A 23 -3.55 4.58 -5.93
C SER A 23 -4.20 5.32 -7.11
N PRO A 24 -5.43 4.94 -7.51
CA PRO A 24 -6.12 5.66 -8.58
C PRO A 24 -6.32 7.16 -8.30
N GLN A 25 -6.33 7.56 -7.02
CA GLN A 25 -6.49 8.95 -6.58
C GLN A 25 -5.16 9.71 -6.55
N SER A 26 -4.04 9.03 -6.31
CA SER A 26 -2.71 9.64 -6.28
C SER A 26 -2.04 9.67 -7.65
N LEU A 27 -2.41 8.76 -8.56
CA LEU A 27 -1.88 8.71 -9.92
C LEU A 27 -1.87 10.07 -10.65
N PRO A 28 -2.97 10.86 -10.64
CA PRO A 28 -3.00 12.14 -11.36
C PRO A 28 -1.95 13.13 -10.86
N LEU A 29 -1.56 13.05 -9.58
CA LEU A 29 -0.57 13.94 -8.98
C LEU A 29 0.85 13.67 -9.49
N TYR A 30 1.12 12.56 -10.19
CA TYR A 30 2.44 12.31 -10.78
C TYR A 30 2.59 12.90 -12.19
N PHE A 31 1.55 13.54 -12.72
CA PHE A 31 1.57 14.21 -14.02
C PHE A 31 1.58 15.73 -13.83
N PRO A 32 2.66 16.44 -14.24
CA PRO A 32 2.73 17.89 -14.12
C PRO A 32 1.62 18.62 -14.89
N GLU A 33 1.15 18.09 -16.02
CA GLU A 33 0.03 18.66 -16.79
C GLU A 33 -1.26 18.66 -15.97
N VAL A 34 -1.48 17.59 -15.21
CA VAL A 34 -2.63 17.48 -14.32
C VAL A 34 -2.48 18.45 -13.15
N GLN A 35 -1.30 18.51 -12.53
CA GLN A 35 -1.04 19.45 -11.44
C GLN A 35 -1.27 20.91 -11.87
N GLN A 36 -0.80 21.28 -13.06
CA GLN A 36 -0.98 22.62 -13.61
C GLN A 36 -2.47 22.96 -13.77
N ARG A 37 -3.26 22.05 -14.35
CA ARG A 37 -4.71 22.25 -14.49
C ARG A 37 -5.44 22.30 -13.14
N LEU A 38 -5.02 21.49 -12.17
CA LEU A 38 -5.57 21.53 -10.80
C LEU A 38 -5.15 22.79 -10.03
N ALA A 39 -4.10 23.49 -10.45
CA ALA A 39 -3.72 24.79 -9.89
C ALA A 39 -4.64 25.92 -10.38
N GLU A 40 -5.17 25.80 -11.60
CA GLU A 40 -6.10 26.77 -12.20
C GLU A 40 -7.52 26.67 -11.63
N GLY A 41 -7.90 25.51 -11.07
CA GLY A 41 -9.23 25.30 -10.53
C GLY A 41 -9.45 23.89 -9.99
N ARG A 42 -10.70 23.58 -9.66
CA ARG A 42 -11.08 22.28 -9.10
C ARG A 42 -12.09 21.58 -10.00
N CYS A 43 -12.02 20.26 -10.04
CA CYS A 43 -13.05 19.46 -10.69
C CYS A 43 -14.37 19.57 -9.93
N LEU A 44 -15.48 19.38 -10.65
CA LEU A 44 -16.82 19.38 -10.05
C LEU A 44 -16.98 18.30 -8.97
N PHE A 45 -16.40 17.12 -9.19
CA PHE A 45 -16.43 16.00 -8.27
C PHE A 45 -15.10 15.87 -7.51
N LYS A 46 -15.18 15.46 -6.23
CA LYS A 46 -14.00 15.25 -5.37
C LYS A 46 -13.22 14.00 -5.74
N ASP A 47 -13.90 13.00 -6.27
CA ASP A 47 -13.40 11.70 -6.70
C ASP A 47 -13.24 11.61 -8.22
N CYS A 48 -13.10 12.77 -8.88
CA CYS A 48 -12.89 12.89 -10.31
C CYS A 48 -11.70 12.04 -10.77
N ARG A 49 -11.96 11.14 -11.71
CA ARG A 49 -10.97 10.28 -12.39
C ARG A 49 -10.30 10.94 -13.57
N HIS A 50 -10.69 12.17 -13.90
CA HIS A 50 -10.16 12.94 -15.01
C HIS A 50 -10.30 12.26 -16.38
N LEU A 51 -11.31 11.40 -16.52
CA LEU A 51 -11.67 10.73 -17.76
C LEU A 51 -12.74 11.55 -18.51
N GLN A 52 -13.97 11.04 -18.55
CA GLN A 52 -15.09 11.66 -19.28
C GLN A 52 -16.10 12.36 -18.36
N GLU A 53 -15.72 12.65 -17.12
CA GLU A 53 -16.63 13.25 -16.14
C GLU A 53 -17.00 14.70 -16.53
N PRO A 54 -18.27 15.10 -16.31
CA PRO A 54 -18.70 16.47 -16.57
C PRO A 54 -18.05 17.44 -15.57
N GLY A 55 -17.58 18.59 -16.05
CA GLY A 55 -16.94 19.60 -15.19
C GLY A 55 -15.53 19.23 -14.70
N CYS A 56 -14.85 18.31 -15.39
CA CYS A 56 -13.44 18.01 -15.15
C CYS A 56 -12.54 19.07 -15.82
N ILE A 57 -11.78 19.82 -15.02
CA ILE A 57 -10.79 20.82 -15.49
C ILE A 57 -9.54 20.16 -16.09
N VAL A 58 -9.20 18.96 -15.64
CA VAL A 58 -8.05 18.21 -16.14
C VAL A 58 -8.32 17.60 -17.51
N ARG A 59 -9.60 17.43 -17.88
CA ARG A 59 -10.00 16.81 -19.14
C ARG A 59 -9.46 17.59 -20.34
N GLY A 60 -9.01 16.86 -21.35
CA GLY A 60 -8.60 17.41 -22.64
C GLY A 60 -7.48 16.58 -23.25
N GLU A 61 -7.10 16.95 -24.46
CA GLU A 61 -6.00 16.32 -25.17
C GLU A 61 -4.68 16.98 -24.74
N TRP A 62 -3.84 16.22 -24.05
CA TRP A 62 -2.46 16.57 -23.76
C TRP A 62 -1.59 15.37 -24.11
N GLU A 63 -0.31 15.60 -24.40
CA GLU A 63 0.59 14.62 -25.02
C GLU A 63 0.58 13.25 -24.33
N ARG A 64 0.60 13.24 -22.99
CA ARG A 64 0.67 12.02 -22.17
C ARG A 64 -0.69 11.53 -21.68
N TYR A 65 -1.80 12.08 -22.15
CA TYR A 65 -3.14 11.64 -21.76
C TYR A 65 -3.40 10.15 -22.08
N PRO A 66 -3.00 9.60 -23.24
CA PRO A 66 -3.15 8.16 -23.51
C PRO A 66 -2.36 7.27 -22.55
N LEU A 67 -1.18 7.73 -22.11
CA LEU A 67 -0.38 7.03 -21.11
C LEU A 67 -1.07 7.05 -19.73
N TYR A 68 -1.63 8.21 -19.36
CA TYR A 68 -2.38 8.37 -18.12
C TYR A 68 -3.58 7.42 -18.05
N THR A 69 -4.37 7.33 -19.11
CA THR A 69 -5.56 6.46 -19.12
C THR A 69 -5.18 4.98 -19.05
N ALA A 70 -4.11 4.57 -19.75
CA ALA A 70 -3.58 3.21 -19.65
C ALA A 70 -3.14 2.88 -18.21
N LEU A 71 -2.30 3.72 -17.60
CA LEU A 71 -1.83 3.53 -16.23
C LEU A 71 -2.97 3.55 -15.22
N LEU A 72 -3.97 4.42 -15.40
CA LEU A 72 -5.13 4.46 -14.52
C LEU A 72 -5.89 3.14 -14.55
N SER A 73 -6.12 2.57 -15.73
CA SER A 73 -6.80 1.28 -15.87
C SER A 73 -6.04 0.14 -15.17
N GLU A 74 -4.71 0.12 -15.27
CA GLU A 74 -3.86 -0.88 -14.60
C GLU A 74 -3.92 -0.76 -13.08
N VAL A 75 -3.83 0.47 -12.56
CA VAL A 75 -3.89 0.74 -11.12
C VAL A 75 -5.27 0.39 -10.57
N GLU A 76 -6.35 0.66 -11.31
CA GLU A 76 -7.71 0.30 -10.90
C GLU A 76 -7.95 -1.21 -10.86
N GLU A 77 -7.48 -1.95 -11.87
CA GLU A 77 -7.60 -3.40 -11.87
C GLU A 77 -6.77 -4.03 -10.74
N LYS A 78 -5.56 -3.52 -10.47
CA LYS A 78 -4.76 -3.94 -9.32
C LYS A 78 -5.49 -3.70 -8.00
N ASP A 79 -6.05 -2.51 -7.80
CA ASP A 79 -6.78 -2.18 -6.58
C ASP A 79 -8.02 -3.08 -6.41
N ARG A 80 -8.74 -3.36 -7.49
CA ARG A 80 -9.85 -4.32 -7.52
C ARG A 80 -9.41 -5.72 -7.08
N LEU A 81 -8.34 -6.25 -7.66
CA LEU A 81 -7.81 -7.58 -7.33
C LEU A 81 -7.36 -7.66 -5.86
N MET A 82 -6.70 -6.62 -5.35
CA MET A 82 -6.32 -6.54 -3.93
C MET A 82 -7.53 -6.55 -3.01
N ARG A 83 -8.58 -5.78 -3.34
CA ARG A 83 -9.83 -5.76 -2.58
C ARG A 83 -10.52 -7.11 -2.58
N GLN A 84 -10.65 -7.77 -3.73
CA GLN A 84 -11.24 -9.11 -3.82
C GLN A 84 -10.49 -10.14 -2.96
N ARG A 85 -9.14 -10.15 -3.04
CA ARG A 85 -8.30 -11.04 -2.21
C ARG A 85 -8.49 -10.77 -0.72
N SER A 86 -8.65 -9.51 -0.32
CA SER A 86 -8.89 -9.14 1.08
C SER A 86 -10.25 -9.65 1.60
N VAL A 87 -11.28 -9.66 0.75
CA VAL A 87 -12.60 -10.19 1.07
C VAL A 87 -12.55 -11.72 1.20
N SER A 88 -11.93 -12.41 0.24
CA SER A 88 -11.77 -13.87 0.29
C SER A 88 -10.96 -14.35 1.49
N LYS A 89 -9.98 -13.57 1.94
CA LYS A 89 -9.22 -13.89 3.16
C LYS A 89 -10.09 -13.75 4.41
N LYS A 90 -10.91 -12.69 4.50
CA LYS A 90 -11.85 -12.49 5.62
C LYS A 90 -12.91 -13.58 5.68
N SER A 91 -13.45 -14.03 4.54
CA SER A 91 -14.45 -15.10 4.51
C SER A 91 -13.86 -16.45 4.93
N ARG A 92 -12.62 -16.77 4.53
CA ARG A 92 -11.94 -18.01 4.92
C ARG A 92 -11.48 -18.04 6.38
N GLU A 93 -11.09 -16.91 6.95
CA GLU A 93 -10.70 -16.84 8.36
C GLU A 93 -11.90 -17.07 9.30
N GLY A 94 -13.13 -16.82 8.83
CA GLY A 94 -14.38 -17.10 9.53
C GLY A 94 -14.56 -16.27 10.81
N THR A 95 -15.80 -15.94 11.15
CA THR A 95 -16.09 -15.21 12.42
C THR A 95 -16.44 -16.16 13.56
N ILE A 96 -16.73 -17.43 13.26
CA ILE A 96 -17.28 -18.39 14.20
C ILE A 96 -16.46 -19.68 14.16
N ARG A 97 -16.09 -20.20 15.33
CA ARG A 97 -15.53 -21.54 15.51
C ARG A 97 -16.56 -22.39 16.24
N LEU A 98 -16.88 -23.56 15.69
CA LEU A 98 -17.67 -24.57 16.39
C LEU A 98 -16.72 -25.41 17.26
N LYS A 99 -17.01 -25.46 18.56
CA LYS A 99 -16.28 -26.28 19.53
C LYS A 99 -17.21 -27.36 20.07
N SER A 100 -16.77 -28.60 20.00
CA SER A 100 -17.50 -29.75 20.56
C SER A 100 -17.13 -29.91 22.04
N GLU A 101 -18.13 -30.00 22.92
CA GLU A 101 -17.96 -30.28 24.35
C GLU A 101 -18.25 -31.77 24.66
N SER A 102 -17.84 -32.21 25.85
CA SER A 102 -18.14 -33.56 26.35
C SER A 102 -19.66 -33.76 26.47
N GLY A 103 -20.19 -34.73 25.74
CA GLY A 103 -21.65 -34.96 25.62
C GLY A 103 -22.22 -34.64 24.24
N GLY A 104 -21.40 -34.26 23.26
CA GLY A 104 -21.83 -34.10 21.86
C GLY A 104 -22.49 -32.76 21.53
N VAL A 105 -22.58 -31.85 22.50
CA VAL A 105 -23.11 -30.49 22.31
C VAL A 105 -22.07 -29.66 21.55
N GLN A 106 -22.46 -29.08 20.42
CA GLN A 106 -21.63 -28.13 19.67
C GLN A 106 -22.00 -26.70 20.06
N ARG A 107 -21.01 -25.91 20.47
CA ARG A 107 -21.18 -24.49 20.78
C ARG A 107 -20.46 -23.64 19.75
N ALA A 108 -21.17 -22.67 19.18
CA ALA A 108 -20.61 -21.67 18.28
C ALA A 108 -19.99 -20.52 19.09
N GLU A 109 -18.68 -20.35 19.01
CA GLU A 109 -17.94 -19.28 19.68
C GLU A 109 -17.39 -18.29 18.64
N ALA A 110 -17.48 -16.99 18.92
CA ALA A 110 -16.90 -15.97 18.06
C ALA A 110 -15.36 -16.02 18.12
N LEU A 111 -14.71 -16.02 16.95
CA LEU A 111 -13.26 -15.92 16.85
C LEU A 111 -12.81 -14.50 17.20
N LEU A 112 -12.08 -14.36 18.31
CA LEU A 112 -11.39 -13.12 18.67
C LEU A 112 -10.41 -12.70 17.57
N ASP A 113 -10.38 -11.41 17.24
CA ASP A 113 -9.44 -10.87 16.25
C ASP A 113 -8.00 -11.16 16.67
N ARG A 114 -7.35 -12.04 15.90
CA ARG A 114 -6.00 -12.54 16.17
C ARG A 114 -4.99 -11.39 16.22
N LYS A 115 -5.21 -10.26 15.56
CA LYS A 115 -4.26 -9.13 15.59
C LYS A 115 -4.34 -8.34 16.91
N LYS A 116 -5.51 -8.27 17.55
CA LYS A 116 -5.70 -7.56 18.83
C LYS A 116 -5.28 -8.41 20.04
N HIS A 117 -5.44 -9.73 19.96
CA HIS A 117 -5.20 -10.64 21.11
C HIS A 117 -3.99 -11.58 20.93
N ARG A 118 -3.17 -11.43 19.88
CA ARG A 118 -1.93 -12.23 19.71
C ARG A 118 -0.91 -11.82 20.77
N ARG A 119 -0.75 -12.66 21.79
CA ARG A 119 0.40 -12.60 22.70
C ARG A 119 1.70 -12.82 21.91
N GLN A 120 2.67 -11.94 22.11
CA GLN A 120 4.04 -12.14 21.61
C GLN A 120 4.59 -13.46 22.16
N SER A 121 5.27 -14.23 21.31
CA SER A 121 5.86 -15.51 21.73
C SER A 121 6.95 -15.26 22.76
N ARG A 122 6.93 -16.01 23.87
CA ARG A 122 7.95 -15.94 24.94
C ARG A 122 9.38 -16.11 24.40
N LYS A 123 9.56 -16.89 23.32
CA LYS A 123 10.87 -17.08 22.67
C LYS A 123 11.36 -15.79 21.99
N LYS A 124 10.45 -15.04 21.37
CA LYS A 124 10.71 -13.76 20.72
C LYS A 124 10.99 -12.66 21.76
N THR A 125 10.26 -12.69 22.88
CA THR A 125 10.50 -11.81 24.03
C THR A 125 11.88 -12.06 24.64
N LYS A 126 12.27 -13.34 24.84
CA LYS A 126 13.60 -13.70 25.36
C LYS A 126 14.73 -13.31 24.42
N GLN A 127 14.60 -13.53 23.10
CA GLN A 127 15.62 -13.10 22.13
C GLN A 127 15.82 -11.58 22.15
N LYS A 128 14.73 -10.82 22.24
CA LYS A 128 14.80 -9.35 22.33
C LYS A 128 15.50 -8.91 23.62
N PHE A 129 15.11 -9.47 24.75
CA PHE A 129 15.75 -9.20 26.04
C PHE A 129 17.25 -9.56 26.06
N GLN A 130 17.64 -10.66 25.39
CA GLN A 130 19.05 -11.05 25.27
C GLN A 130 19.85 -10.08 24.39
N GLN A 131 19.25 -9.59 23.30
CA GLN A 131 19.87 -8.56 22.45
C GLN A 131 20.00 -7.23 23.19
N ASP A 132 18.98 -6.84 23.97
CA ASP A 132 18.99 -5.61 24.74
C ASP A 132 20.01 -5.66 25.90
N ILE A 133 20.30 -6.85 26.48
CA ILE A 133 21.29 -7.03 27.55
C ILE A 133 22.72 -7.28 27.05
N MET A 134 22.90 -7.88 25.87
CA MET A 134 24.23 -8.12 25.27
C MET A 134 24.70 -6.98 24.35
N GLY A 135 23.92 -5.88 24.26
CA GLY A 135 24.23 -4.72 23.42
C GLY A 135 25.05 -3.62 24.11
N ASP A 136 25.15 -3.65 25.45
CA ASP A 136 25.90 -2.68 26.25
C ASP A 136 26.99 -3.39 27.07
N ASP A 137 28.02 -3.90 26.39
CA ASP A 137 29.36 -4.08 26.98
C ASP A 137 30.42 -4.28 25.88
N PHE A 138 31.53 -3.51 25.99
CA PHE A 138 32.76 -3.43 25.16
C PHE A 138 32.70 -2.56 23.88
N HIS A 139 33.50 -1.48 23.70
CA HIS A 139 34.79 -1.12 24.32
C HIS A 139 35.06 0.39 24.23
N ASP A 140 35.33 1.01 25.37
CA ASP A 140 36.09 2.26 25.52
C ASP A 140 37.58 1.91 25.45
N TYR A 141 38.35 2.54 24.57
CA TYR A 141 39.81 2.66 24.69
C TYR A 141 40.31 3.82 23.82
N ASP A 142 41.03 4.72 24.49
CA ASP A 142 41.79 5.93 24.07
C ASP A 142 42.12 6.09 22.58
#